data_AF-A0A455UH95-F1
#
_entry.id   AF-A0A455UH95-F1
#
_cell.length_a   1.000
_cell.length_b   1.000
_cell.length_c   1.000
_cell.angle_alpha   90.00
_cell.angle_beta   90.00
_cell.angle_gamma   90.00
#
_symmetry.space_group_name_H-M   'P 1'
#
loop_
_entity.id
_entity.type
_entity.pdbx_description
1 polymer ?
#
loop_
_entity_poly.entity_id
_entity_poly.type
_entity_poly.pdbx_seq_one_letter_code
_entity_poly.pdbx_strand_id
1 'polypeptide(L)'
;MSKLDKEALESLDSMRELMDNADCLISQQEVELALDRMAEAITRDLGDKLPVFYCVMNGGLITTGHLLTRLGFPLEVDYLHATRYRNELRGGELLACFPRSTHGRPPCGNR
;
A
#
# COMPACT_ATOMS: atom_id res chain seq x y z
N MET A 1 -32.43 5.76 13.38
CA MET A 1 -31.10 5.46 13.94
C MET A 1 -31.24 4.28 14.91
N SER A 2 -31.50 3.07 14.40
CA SER A 2 -31.66 1.86 15.24
C SER A 2 -31.43 0.54 14.49
N LYS A 3 -31.55 0.53 13.15
CA LYS A 3 -31.17 -0.62 12.33
C LYS A 3 -29.69 -0.65 11.94
N LEU A 4 -29.02 0.52 11.89
CA LEU A 4 -27.61 0.62 11.54
C LEU A 4 -26.67 0.05 12.62
N ASP A 5 -27.13 -0.01 13.87
CA ASP A 5 -26.29 -0.46 14.99
C ASP A 5 -26.27 -1.99 15.08
N LYS A 6 -27.39 -2.67 14.78
CA LYS A 6 -27.49 -4.13 14.92
C LYS A 6 -26.71 -4.90 13.87
N GLU A 7 -26.84 -4.51 12.60
CA GLU A 7 -26.14 -5.15 11.48
C GLU A 7 -24.62 -4.89 11.54
N ALA A 8 -24.22 -3.69 11.98
CA ALA A 8 -22.82 -3.37 12.22
C ALA A 8 -22.24 -4.15 13.41
N LEU A 9 -22.98 -4.31 14.52
CA LEU A 9 -22.54 -5.14 15.64
C LEU A 9 -22.38 -6.62 15.26
N GLU A 10 -23.36 -7.20 14.55
CA GLU A 10 -23.28 -8.59 14.08
C GLU A 10 -22.06 -8.82 13.17
N SER A 11 -21.74 -7.83 12.32
CA SER A 11 -20.56 -7.86 11.47
C SER A 11 -19.25 -7.75 12.28
N LEU A 12 -19.20 -6.90 13.30
CA LEU A 12 -18.02 -6.75 14.17
C LEU A 12 -17.73 -8.02 14.97
N ASP A 13 -18.76 -8.67 15.51
CA ASP A 13 -18.60 -9.91 16.27
C ASP A 13 -18.09 -11.03 15.34
N SER A 14 -18.63 -11.13 14.12
CA SER A 14 -18.15 -12.07 13.10
C SER A 14 -16.70 -11.82 12.68
N MET A 15 -16.28 -10.55 12.58
CA MET A 15 -14.89 -10.20 12.26
C MET A 15 -13.93 -10.57 13.39
N ARG A 16 -14.34 -10.38 14.66
CA ARG A 16 -13.54 -10.78 15.83
C ARG A 16 -13.36 -12.29 15.91
N GLU A 17 -14.45 -13.04 15.74
CA GLU A 17 -14.38 -14.50 15.70
C GLU A 17 -13.43 -14.99 14.59
N LEU A 18 -13.48 -14.37 13.41
CA LEU A 18 -12.56 -14.69 12.32
C LEU A 18 -11.10 -14.39 12.68
N MET A 19 -10.83 -13.24 13.31
CA MET A 19 -9.48 -12.88 13.76
C MET A 19 -8.94 -13.86 14.81
N ASP A 20 -9.78 -14.30 15.75
CA ASP A 20 -9.40 -15.21 16.82
C ASP A 20 -9.13 -16.63 16.31
N ASN A 21 -9.83 -17.05 15.25
CA ASN A 21 -9.66 -18.36 14.62
C ASN A 21 -8.68 -18.35 13.42
N ALA A 22 -8.07 -17.21 13.10
CA ALA A 22 -7.16 -17.10 11.97
C ALA A 22 -5.80 -17.75 12.29
N ASP A 23 -5.30 -18.53 11.33
CA ASP A 23 -3.97 -19.11 11.42
C ASP A 23 -2.89 -18.04 11.14
N CYS A 24 -1.95 -17.89 12.08
CA CYS A 24 -0.79 -17.04 11.88
C CYS A 24 0.24 -17.73 10.98
N LEU A 25 0.36 -17.27 9.73
CA LEU A 25 1.34 -17.80 8.76
C LEU A 25 2.75 -17.27 8.99
N ILE A 26 2.85 -15.98 9.31
CA ILE A 26 4.11 -15.27 9.55
C ILE A 26 3.91 -14.37 10.76
N SER A 27 4.79 -14.51 11.75
CA SER A 27 4.74 -13.69 12.96
C SER A 27 5.14 -12.24 12.66
N GLN A 28 4.72 -11.32 13.53
CA GLN A 28 5.11 -9.91 13.41
C GLN A 28 6.63 -9.74 13.39
N GLN A 29 7.37 -10.49 14.19
CA GLN A 29 8.83 -10.43 14.27
C GLN A 29 9.48 -10.84 12.93
N GLU A 30 8.95 -11.88 12.28
CA GLU A 30 9.44 -12.31 10.96
C GLU A 30 9.15 -11.24 9.89
N VAL A 31 8.01 -10.57 9.96
CA VAL A 31 7.70 -9.43 9.07
C VAL A 31 8.66 -8.26 9.30
N GLU A 32 8.93 -7.91 10.57
CA GLU A 32 9.86 -6.85 10.92
C GLU A 32 11.28 -7.14 10.41
N LEU A 33 11.76 -8.38 10.59
CA LEU A 33 13.06 -8.82 10.05
C LEU A 33 13.11 -8.78 8.52
N ALA A 34 12.00 -9.13 7.85
CA ALA A 34 11.92 -9.03 6.40
C ALA A 34 11.97 -7.56 5.93
N LEU A 35 11.30 -6.65 6.64
CA LEU A 35 11.33 -5.21 6.38
C LEU A 35 12.73 -4.62 6.59
N ASP A 36 13.44 -5.03 7.64
CA ASP A 36 14.81 -4.58 7.91
C ASP A 36 15.75 -5.00 6.77
N ARG A 37 15.68 -6.26 6.34
CA ARG A 37 16.47 -6.77 5.20
C ARG A 37 16.18 -6.02 3.91
N MET A 38 14.92 -5.69 3.65
CA MET A 38 14.55 -4.88 2.48
C MET A 38 15.11 -3.47 2.58
N ALA A 39 15.02 -2.83 3.74
CA ALA A 39 15.55 -1.49 3.97
C ALA A 39 17.07 -1.44 3.72
N GLU A 40 17.83 -2.40 4.29
CA GLU A 40 19.28 -2.50 4.06
C GLU A 40 19.63 -2.64 2.58
N ALA A 41 18.91 -3.50 1.85
CA ALA A 41 19.13 -3.69 0.42
C ALA A 41 18.84 -2.42 -0.37
N ILE A 42 17.74 -1.73 -0.08
CA ILE A 42 17.35 -0.48 -0.73
C ILE A 42 18.36 0.62 -0.44
N THR A 43 18.77 0.80 0.82
CA THR A 43 19.76 1.81 1.22
C THR A 43 21.09 1.59 0.53
N ARG A 44 21.56 0.33 0.43
CA ARG A 44 22.79 0.01 -0.28
C ARG A 44 22.73 0.40 -1.75
N ASP A 45 21.60 0.16 -2.42
CA ASP A 45 21.50 0.31 -3.86
C ASP A 45 21.08 1.73 -4.30
N LEU A 46 20.37 2.46 -3.43
CA LEU A 46 19.70 3.75 -3.74
C LEU A 46 20.00 4.89 -2.75
N GLY A 47 20.76 4.68 -1.68
CA GLY A 47 20.95 5.67 -0.60
C GLY A 47 21.45 7.04 -1.05
N ASP A 48 22.27 7.10 -2.11
CA ASP A 48 22.86 8.35 -2.63
C ASP A 48 22.13 8.91 -3.86
N LYS A 49 20.97 8.35 -4.23
CA LYS A 49 20.31 8.62 -5.53
C LYS A 49 19.01 9.40 -5.45
N LEU A 50 18.58 9.83 -4.26
CA LEU A 50 17.29 10.52 -4.04
C LEU A 50 16.12 9.81 -4.77
N PRO A 51 15.84 8.52 -4.45
CA PRO A 51 14.83 7.77 -5.18
C PRO A 51 13.42 8.28 -4.90
N VAL A 52 12.53 8.07 -5.87
CA VAL A 52 11.08 8.27 -5.71
C VAL A 52 10.44 6.92 -5.35
N PHE A 53 9.74 6.89 -4.22
CA PHE A 53 9.13 5.70 -3.64
C PHE A 53 7.62 5.71 -3.91
N TYR A 54 7.14 4.76 -4.72
CA TYR A 54 5.72 4.66 -5.06
C TYR A 54 5.00 3.59 -4.25
N CYS A 55 4.06 3.99 -3.41
CA CYS A 55 3.17 3.09 -2.68
C CYS A 55 1.98 2.67 -3.55
N VAL A 56 1.80 1.37 -3.79
CA VAL A 56 0.61 0.86 -4.49
C VAL A 56 -0.53 0.65 -3.50
N MET A 57 -1.59 1.43 -3.67
CA MET A 57 -2.74 1.43 -2.78
C MET A 57 -3.72 0.29 -3.10
N ASN A 58 -4.45 -0.25 -2.12
CA ASN A 58 -4.37 0.07 -0.68
C ASN A 58 -3.42 -0.83 0.12
N GLY A 59 -3.15 -2.05 -0.39
CA GLY A 59 -2.41 -3.08 0.34
C GLY A 59 -0.96 -2.71 0.66
N GLY A 60 -0.35 -1.81 -0.12
CA GLY A 60 1.01 -1.34 0.14
C GLY A 60 1.13 -0.32 1.27
N LEU A 61 0.02 0.24 1.78
CA LEU A 61 0.07 1.37 2.70
C LEU A 61 0.80 1.04 4.01
N ILE A 62 0.41 -0.04 4.68
CA ILE A 62 0.96 -0.43 5.97
C ILE A 62 2.43 -0.84 5.81
N THR A 63 2.73 -1.70 4.83
CA THR A 63 4.10 -2.15 4.53
C THR A 63 5.02 -0.98 4.20
N THR A 64 4.57 -0.04 3.35
CA THR A 64 5.37 1.13 2.97
C THR A 64 5.57 2.04 4.16
N GLY A 65 4.55 2.25 4.99
CA GLY A 65 4.67 3.03 6.24
C GLY A 65 5.75 2.46 7.17
N HIS A 66 5.76 1.14 7.38
CA HIS A 66 6.80 0.50 8.20
C HIS A 66 8.18 0.50 7.52
N LEU A 67 8.25 0.42 6.19
CA LEU A 67 9.53 0.42 5.48
C LEU A 67 10.17 1.81 5.47
N LEU A 68 9.38 2.86 5.23
CA LEU A 68 9.87 4.24 5.16
C LEU A 68 10.51 4.70 6.47
N THR A 69 10.00 4.26 7.62
CA THR A 69 10.61 4.61 8.92
C THR A 69 12.00 4.02 9.13
N ARG A 70 12.39 3.03 8.32
CA ARG A 70 13.72 2.38 8.35
C ARG A 70 14.70 2.97 7.33
N LEU A 71 14.21 3.73 6.34
CA LEU A 71 15.05 4.34 5.32
C LEU A 71 15.61 5.68 5.84
N GLY A 72 16.87 5.67 6.27
CA GLY A 72 17.54 6.83 6.87
C GLY A 72 18.17 7.84 5.89
N PHE A 73 17.70 7.91 4.64
CA PHE A 73 18.26 8.77 3.60
C PHE A 73 17.16 9.61 2.92
N PRO A 74 17.50 10.74 2.28
CA PRO A 74 16.50 11.60 1.67
C PRO A 74 15.86 10.92 0.45
N LEU A 75 14.53 10.94 0.38
CA LEU A 75 13.73 10.30 -0.66
C LEU A 75 12.43 11.08 -0.89
N GLU A 76 11.80 10.88 -2.04
CA GLU A 76 10.45 11.37 -2.31
C GLU A 76 9.46 10.21 -2.21
N VAL A 77 8.24 10.47 -1.71
CA VAL A 77 7.19 9.45 -1.61
C VAL A 77 5.97 9.90 -2.38
N ASP A 78 5.45 9.01 -3.21
CA ASP A 78 4.20 9.19 -3.94
C ASP A 78 3.38 7.88 -3.90
N TYR A 79 2.14 7.89 -4.36
CA TYR A 79 1.28 6.71 -4.36
C TYR A 79 0.56 6.52 -5.68
N LEU A 80 0.31 5.26 -6.01
CA LEU A 80 -0.43 4.85 -7.19
C LEU A 80 -1.66 4.06 -6.76
N HIS A 81 -2.81 4.43 -7.33
CA HIS A 81 -4.03 3.66 -7.23
C HIS A 81 -4.33 3.02 -8.59
N ALA A 82 -4.04 1.73 -8.73
CA ALA A 82 -4.32 0.97 -9.95
C ALA A 82 -5.43 -0.06 -9.67
N THR A 83 -6.63 0.17 -10.22
CA THR A 83 -7.72 -0.80 -10.16
C THR A 83 -7.57 -1.79 -11.30
N ARG A 84 -7.46 -3.09 -11.00
CA ARG A 84 -7.46 -4.14 -12.04
C ARG A 84 -8.87 -4.29 -12.62
N TYR A 85 -9.00 -4.19 -13.95
CA TYR A 85 -10.22 -4.66 -14.64
C TYR A 85 -10.23 -6.19 -14.61
N ARG A 86 -11.26 -6.76 -13.98
CA ARG A 86 -11.51 -8.20 -13.98
C ARG A 86 -11.58 -8.71 -15.42
N ASN A 87 -10.91 -9.84 -15.67
CA ASN A 87 -11.09 -10.77 -16.79
C ASN A 87 -10.26 -10.65 -18.08
N GLU A 88 -9.22 -9.80 -18.15
CA GLU A 88 -8.30 -9.84 -19.31
C GLU A 88 -6.91 -10.38 -18.95
N LEU A 89 -6.44 -11.37 -19.74
CA LEU A 89 -5.11 -12.01 -19.62
C LEU A 89 -3.97 -11.12 -20.18
N ARG A 90 -4.29 -9.88 -20.57
CA ARG A 90 -3.34 -8.87 -21.04
C ARG A 90 -3.60 -7.58 -20.27
N GLY A 91 -2.53 -6.94 -19.79
CA GLY A 91 -2.66 -5.61 -19.20
C GLY A 91 -3.08 -4.61 -20.27
N GLY A 92 -4.36 -4.23 -20.28
CA GLY A 92 -4.82 -3.05 -21.02
C GLY A 92 -4.20 -1.77 -20.45
N GLU A 93 -4.39 -0.64 -21.13
CA GLU A 93 -3.90 0.67 -20.69
C GLU A 93 -4.31 0.94 -19.23
N LEU A 94 -3.31 0.95 -18.35
CA LEU A 94 -3.49 1.28 -16.95
C LEU A 94 -3.70 2.79 -16.85
N LEU A 95 -4.94 3.20 -16.54
CA LEU A 95 -5.25 4.54 -16.06
C LEU A 95 -4.67 4.71 -14.65
N ALA A 96 -3.37 4.96 -14.60
CA ALA A 96 -2.67 5.35 -13.40
C ALA A 96 -2.99 6.81 -13.09
N CYS A 97 -3.91 7.04 -12.15
CA CYS A 97 -4.18 8.39 -11.65
C CYS A 97 -3.06 8.80 -10.70
N PHE A 98 -2.05 9.51 -11.23
CA PHE A 98 -0.97 10.09 -10.45
C PHE A 98 -1.39 11.47 -9.93
N PRO A 99 -1.46 11.70 -8.61
CA PRO A 99 -1.54 13.05 -8.07
C PRO A 99 -0.20 13.75 -8.34
N ARG A 100 -0.21 14.76 -9.21
CA ARG A 100 0.98 15.44 -9.74
C ARG A 100 2.09 15.74 -8.71
N SER A 101 3.31 15.20 -8.93
CA SER A 101 4.54 15.91 -8.53
C SER A 101 4.88 16.96 -9.61
N THR A 102 5.36 18.11 -9.17
CA THR A 102 5.55 19.37 -9.91
C THR A 102 6.01 19.21 -11.38
N HIS A 103 5.26 19.80 -12.34
CA HIS A 103 5.67 20.44 -13.62
C HIS A 103 4.50 20.48 -14.64
N GLY A 104 3.64 21.50 -14.53
CA GLY A 104 2.91 22.21 -15.60
C GLY A 104 2.43 21.53 -16.88
N ARG A 105 1.55 20.51 -16.83
CA ARG A 105 0.69 20.11 -17.98
C ARG A 105 -0.79 19.92 -17.60
N PRO A 106 -1.74 20.13 -18.53
CA PRO A 106 -3.17 20.17 -18.23
C PRO A 106 -3.73 18.80 -17.81
N PRO A 107 -4.81 18.77 -17.01
CA PRO A 107 -5.39 17.53 -16.47
C PRO A 107 -5.98 16.67 -17.58
N CYS A 108 -5.81 15.35 -17.46
CA CYS A 108 -6.55 14.36 -18.24
C CYS A 108 -8.05 14.54 -17.95
N GLY A 109 -8.75 15.18 -18.88
CA GLY A 109 -10.20 15.27 -18.88
C GLY A 109 -10.82 13.96 -19.32
N ASN A 110 -11.92 13.59 -18.66
CA ASN A 110 -12.78 12.47 -19.02
C ASN A 110 -13.13 12.47 -20.51
N ARG A 111 -12.83 11.38 -21.19
CA ARG A 111 -13.65 10.87 -22.28
C ARG A 111 -13.78 9.37 -22.13
#